data_AF-A9KPU5-F1
#
_entry.id   AF-A9KPU5-F1
#
_cell.length_a   1.000
_cell.length_b   1.000
_cell.length_c   1.000
_cell.angle_alpha   90.00
_cell.angle_beta   90.00
_cell.angle_gamma   90.00
#
_symmetry.space_group_name_H-M   'P 1'
#
loop_
_entity.id
_entity.type
_entity.pdbx_description
1 polymer ?
#
loop_
_entity_poly.entity_id
_entity_poly.type
_entity_poly.pdbx_seq_one_letter_code
_entity_poly.pdbx_strand_id
1 'polypeptide(L)'
;MKKICSVIVSLLILANCAVPAFAATNPIAQNIGVEITSPTSIEGKPVYNADIEITVKNMTDHEISNLICYLMIVDLGRDMTYPVDEFGTEAYQTRSITSLPAHGECIVVIPVKILYVGHFQFSASVTDLENNHTVTADPLSVNMIAVSELNKPLVVSVAVVIPLLIAGYVILHTNHRKGSKKHN
;
A
#
# COMPACT_ATOMS: atom_id res chain seq x y z
N MET A 1 -29.82 -60.12 19.88
CA MET A 1 -28.54 -59.77 19.23
C MET A 1 -28.69 -58.65 18.17
N LYS A 2 -29.59 -58.73 17.19
CA LYS A 2 -29.80 -57.67 16.18
C LYS A 2 -30.05 -56.25 16.75
N LYS A 3 -30.81 -56.13 17.84
CA LYS A 3 -31.10 -54.84 18.50
C LYS A 3 -29.87 -54.22 19.20
N ILE A 4 -28.96 -55.06 19.70
CA ILE A 4 -27.75 -54.61 20.41
C ILE A 4 -26.70 -54.12 19.41
N CYS A 5 -26.54 -54.82 18.28
CA CYS A 5 -25.68 -54.35 17.19
C CYS A 5 -26.15 -53.00 16.62
N SER A 6 -27.47 -52.77 16.51
CA SER A 6 -27.99 -51.50 16.01
C SER A 6 -27.66 -50.32 16.93
N VAL A 7 -27.71 -50.52 18.25
CA VAL A 7 -27.40 -49.46 19.23
C VAL A 7 -25.91 -49.13 19.23
N ILE A 8 -25.04 -50.15 19.10
CA ILE A 8 -23.59 -49.95 19.04
C ILE A 8 -23.18 -49.21 17.76
N VAL A 9 -23.79 -49.55 16.62
CA VAL A 9 -23.52 -48.86 15.35
C VAL A 9 -24.02 -47.41 15.40
N SER A 10 -25.18 -47.14 15.98
CA SER A 10 -25.67 -45.77 16.17
C SER A 10 -24.78 -44.94 17.12
N LEU A 11 -24.19 -45.55 18.17
CA LEU A 11 -23.26 -44.87 19.07
C LEU A 11 -21.92 -44.53 18.39
N LEU A 12 -21.41 -45.44 17.55
CA LEU A 12 -20.17 -45.25 16.77
C LEU A 12 -20.31 -44.18 15.68
N ILE A 13 -21.52 -44.01 15.11
CA ILE A 13 -21.81 -42.95 14.15
C ILE A 13 -21.91 -41.60 14.86
N LEU A 14 -22.53 -41.53 16.05
CA LEU A 14 -22.55 -40.30 16.85
C LEU A 14 -21.15 -39.85 17.31
N ALA A 15 -20.25 -40.79 17.60
CA ALA A 15 -18.87 -40.48 18.00
C ALA A 15 -18.02 -39.90 16.85
N ASN A 16 -18.38 -40.15 15.59
CA ASN A 16 -17.72 -39.57 14.41
C ASN A 16 -18.34 -38.25 13.93
N CYS A 17 -19.42 -37.78 14.58
CA CYS A 17 -19.97 -36.43 14.37
C CYS A 17 -19.33 -35.38 15.28
N ALA A 18 -18.23 -35.71 15.97
CA ALA A 18 -17.35 -34.72 16.55
C ALA A 18 -16.71 -33.92 15.40
N VAL A 19 -17.42 -32.88 14.96
CA VAL A 19 -16.85 -31.75 14.23
C VAL A 19 -15.55 -31.42 14.95
N PRO A 20 -14.40 -31.23 14.26
CA PRO A 20 -13.23 -30.71 14.93
C PRO A 20 -13.69 -29.44 15.64
N ALA A 21 -13.68 -29.49 16.98
CA ALA A 21 -13.79 -28.29 17.77
C ALA A 21 -12.54 -27.52 17.42
N PHE A 22 -12.63 -26.67 16.38
CA PHE A 22 -11.72 -25.55 16.25
C PHE A 22 -11.81 -24.88 17.61
N ALA A 23 -10.73 -24.99 18.37
CA ALA A 23 -10.56 -24.21 19.57
C ALA A 23 -10.87 -22.78 19.14
N ALA A 24 -11.99 -22.25 19.62
CA ALA A 24 -12.27 -20.84 19.45
C ALA A 24 -11.08 -20.15 20.08
N THR A 25 -10.20 -19.60 19.24
CA THR A 25 -9.10 -18.77 19.69
C THR A 25 -9.75 -17.70 20.54
N ASN A 26 -9.56 -17.76 21.86
CA ASN A 26 -9.88 -16.65 22.75
C ASN A 26 -9.35 -15.38 22.05
N PRO A 27 -10.07 -14.26 22.03
CA PRO A 27 -9.51 -13.02 21.53
C PRO A 27 -8.18 -12.82 22.26
N ILE A 28 -7.08 -13.06 21.54
CA ILE A 28 -5.74 -13.02 22.10
C ILE A 28 -5.65 -11.60 22.64
N ALA A 29 -5.49 -11.46 23.96
CA ALA A 29 -5.07 -10.19 24.52
C ALA A 29 -3.85 -9.77 23.68
N GLN A 30 -3.96 -8.68 22.92
CA GLN A 30 -2.92 -8.32 21.96
C GLN A 30 -1.64 -8.04 22.74
N ASN A 31 -0.73 -9.01 22.76
CA ASN A 31 0.56 -8.91 23.46
C ASN A 31 1.43 -7.80 22.87
N ILE A 32 1.22 -7.48 21.59
CA ILE A 32 1.95 -6.45 20.86
C ILE A 32 0.91 -5.49 20.27
N GLY A 33 1.06 -4.20 20.55
CA GLY A 33 0.36 -3.12 19.86
C GLY A 33 1.21 -2.58 18.72
N VAL A 34 0.61 -2.33 17.56
CA VAL A 34 1.29 -1.76 16.39
C VAL A 34 0.43 -0.64 15.83
N GLU A 35 1.04 0.51 15.59
CA GLU A 35 0.35 1.70 15.06
C GLU A 35 1.26 2.42 14.07
N ILE A 36 0.71 2.87 12.94
CA ILE A 36 1.38 3.83 12.06
C ILE A 36 1.15 5.23 12.65
N THR A 37 2.16 5.80 13.29
CA THR A 37 2.03 7.07 14.03
C THR A 37 2.32 8.29 13.18
N SER A 38 3.09 8.13 12.09
CA SER A 38 3.38 9.22 11.16
C SER A 38 3.59 8.71 9.74
N PRO A 39 3.05 9.40 8.72
CA PRO A 39 2.08 10.49 8.81
C PRO A 39 0.66 9.97 9.15
N THR A 40 -0.21 10.84 9.64
CA THR A 40 -1.61 10.49 9.96
C THR A 40 -2.51 10.38 8.73
N SER A 41 -2.14 11.04 7.62
CA SER A 41 -2.78 10.90 6.32
C SER A 41 -1.81 11.28 5.19
N ILE A 42 -2.01 10.70 4.00
CA ILE A 42 -1.28 11.07 2.79
C ILE A 42 -2.30 11.31 1.69
N GLU A 43 -2.55 12.58 1.38
CA GLU A 43 -3.57 12.99 0.39
C GLU A 43 -2.97 13.95 -0.63
N GLY A 44 -3.42 13.82 -1.88
CA GLY A 44 -3.20 14.84 -2.91
C GLY A 44 -1.75 14.97 -3.38
N LYS A 45 -0.91 13.95 -3.19
CA LYS A 45 0.49 13.97 -3.63
C LYS A 45 0.68 13.20 -4.94
N PRO A 46 1.48 13.72 -5.88
CA PRO A 46 1.81 12.99 -7.11
C PRO A 46 2.94 11.98 -6.93
N VAL A 47 3.80 12.24 -5.96
CA VAL A 47 4.90 11.40 -5.53
C VAL A 47 4.95 11.47 -4.03
N TYR A 48 5.07 10.31 -3.38
CA TYR A 48 5.33 10.23 -1.96
C TYR A 48 6.77 9.75 -1.79
N ASN A 49 7.57 10.50 -1.06
CA ASN A 49 8.96 10.18 -0.77
C ASN A 49 9.26 10.70 0.63
N ALA A 50 8.99 9.89 1.64
CA ALA A 50 9.14 10.24 3.04
C ALA A 50 9.13 8.97 3.91
N ASP A 51 9.44 9.18 5.19
CA ASP A 51 9.46 8.11 6.17
C ASP A 51 8.06 7.83 6.71
N ILE A 52 7.78 6.53 6.92
CA ILE A 52 6.66 6.04 7.71
C ILE A 52 7.20 5.62 9.08
N GLU A 53 6.65 6.21 10.13
CA GLU A 53 6.97 5.86 11.52
C GLU A 53 5.91 4.91 12.06
N ILE A 54 6.37 3.78 12.58
CA ILE A 54 5.56 2.71 13.15
C ILE A 54 5.95 2.57 14.61
N THR A 55 4.98 2.72 15.50
CA THR A 55 5.19 2.49 16.94
C THR A 55 4.79 1.06 17.28
N VAL A 56 5.72 0.32 17.88
CA VAL A 56 5.53 -1.05 18.38
C VAL A 56 5.57 -1.01 19.90
N LYS A 57 4.52 -1.51 20.55
CA LYS A 57 4.37 -1.54 22.00
C LYS A 57 4.24 -2.97 22.49
N ASN A 58 4.99 -3.31 23.53
CA ASN A 58 4.78 -4.53 24.28
C ASN A 58 3.70 -4.26 25.33
N MET A 59 2.59 -4.99 25.28
CA MET A 59 1.47 -4.83 26.21
C MET A 59 1.52 -5.83 27.38
N THR A 60 2.60 -6.60 27.46
CA THR A 60 2.77 -7.67 28.44
C THR A 60 3.70 -7.27 29.59
N ASP A 61 3.67 -8.06 30.67
CA ASP A 61 4.51 -7.88 31.85
C ASP A 61 5.91 -8.50 31.73
N HIS A 62 6.30 -9.02 30.55
CA HIS A 62 7.61 -9.61 30.31
C HIS A 62 8.24 -9.05 29.03
N GLU A 63 9.56 -9.18 28.89
CA GLU A 63 10.27 -8.79 27.67
C GLU A 63 9.89 -9.72 26.50
N ILE A 64 9.71 -9.13 25.31
CA ILE A 64 9.51 -9.88 24.06
C ILE A 64 10.73 -9.65 23.18
N SER A 65 11.27 -10.71 22.60
CA SER A 65 12.49 -10.67 21.78
C SER A 65 12.23 -11.09 20.34
N ASN A 66 13.18 -10.80 19.45
CA ASN A 66 13.20 -11.29 18.08
C ASN A 66 11.95 -10.92 17.26
N LEU A 67 11.59 -9.64 17.26
CA LEU A 67 10.49 -9.14 16.45
C LEU A 67 11.00 -8.65 15.08
N ILE A 68 10.18 -8.81 14.05
CA ILE A 68 10.39 -8.18 12.74
C ILE A 68 9.21 -7.28 12.42
N CYS A 69 9.47 -6.00 12.18
CA CYS A 69 8.52 -5.03 11.67
C CYS A 69 8.70 -4.82 10.16
N TYR A 70 7.61 -4.76 9.41
CA TYR A 70 7.63 -4.46 7.98
C TYR A 70 6.38 -3.69 7.54
N LEU A 71 6.47 -3.04 6.39
CA LEU A 71 5.37 -2.31 5.77
C LEU A 71 4.95 -2.99 4.47
N MET A 72 3.66 -3.23 4.34
CA MET A 72 3.03 -3.68 3.09
C MET A 72 2.26 -2.52 2.48
N ILE A 73 2.38 -2.37 1.16
CA ILE A 73 1.62 -1.38 0.38
C ILE A 73 0.72 -2.13 -0.57
N VAL A 74 -0.57 -1.81 -0.55
CA VAL A 74 -1.58 -2.38 -1.44
C VAL A 74 -2.16 -1.26 -2.29
N ASP A 75 -2.19 -1.44 -3.61
CA ASP A 75 -2.95 -0.61 -4.52
C ASP A 75 -4.37 -1.17 -4.64
N LEU A 76 -5.34 -0.43 -4.11
CA LEU A 76 -6.75 -0.81 -4.10
C LEU A 76 -7.41 -0.71 -5.48
N GLY A 77 -6.83 0.05 -6.41
CA GLY A 77 -7.36 0.18 -7.76
C GLY A 77 -6.96 -0.96 -8.68
N ARG A 78 -5.87 -1.67 -8.34
CA ARG A 78 -5.27 -2.74 -9.16
C ARG A 78 -5.22 -4.09 -8.45
N ASP A 79 -5.69 -4.17 -7.21
CA ASP A 79 -5.67 -5.37 -6.37
C ASP A 79 -4.28 -6.03 -6.28
N MET A 80 -3.22 -5.21 -6.17
CA MET A 80 -1.84 -5.69 -6.16
C MET A 80 -1.01 -5.03 -5.06
N THR A 81 0.01 -5.76 -4.59
CA THR A 81 0.99 -5.22 -3.64
C THR A 81 2.10 -4.49 -4.37
N TYR A 82 2.63 -3.44 -3.73
CA TYR A 82 3.78 -2.69 -4.20
C TYR A 82 4.93 -2.78 -3.18
N PRO A 83 6.18 -2.81 -3.67
CA PRO A 83 7.35 -2.58 -2.83
C PRO A 83 7.34 -1.16 -2.25
N VAL A 84 8.07 -0.95 -1.15
CA VAL A 84 8.19 0.38 -0.51
C VAL A 84 9.05 1.35 -1.32
N ASP A 85 9.92 0.84 -2.21
CA ASP A 85 10.67 1.60 -3.20
C ASP A 85 10.93 0.73 -4.46
N GLU A 86 10.02 0.74 -5.43
CA GLU A 86 10.07 -0.17 -6.58
C GLU A 86 11.36 -0.11 -7.41
N PHE A 87 12.01 1.05 -7.42
CA PHE A 87 13.24 1.27 -8.20
C PHE A 87 14.47 1.46 -7.32
N GLY A 88 14.34 1.24 -6.02
CA GLY A 88 15.41 1.36 -5.04
C GLY A 88 16.19 0.06 -4.84
N THR A 89 17.35 0.18 -4.19
CA THR A 89 18.10 -0.97 -3.69
C THR A 89 17.40 -1.64 -2.50
N GLU A 90 16.50 -0.92 -1.83
CA GLU A 90 15.75 -1.33 -0.63
C GLU A 90 14.25 -1.46 -0.93
N ALA A 91 13.91 -2.19 -2.00
CA ALA A 91 12.53 -2.34 -2.45
C ALA A 91 11.61 -3.00 -1.40
N TYR A 92 12.17 -3.85 -0.55
CA TYR A 92 11.48 -4.44 0.59
C TYR A 92 12.26 -4.10 1.85
N GLN A 93 11.58 -3.50 2.84
CA GLN A 93 12.24 -3.13 4.09
C GLN A 93 11.57 -3.82 5.27
N THR A 94 12.41 -4.56 6.00
CA THR A 94 12.11 -5.19 7.28
C THR A 94 13.07 -4.62 8.31
N ARG A 95 12.58 -4.32 9.51
CA ARG A 95 13.39 -3.84 10.63
C ARG A 95 13.27 -4.81 11.79
N SER A 96 14.41 -5.32 12.26
CA SER A 96 14.46 -6.19 13.42
C SER A 96 14.44 -5.35 14.69
N ILE A 97 13.63 -5.78 15.66
CA ILE A 97 13.62 -5.26 17.03
C ILE A 97 14.15 -6.40 17.89
N THR A 98 15.39 -6.26 18.35
CA THR A 98 16.09 -7.32 19.10
C THR A 98 15.31 -7.71 20.34
N SER A 99 14.88 -6.71 21.12
CA SER A 99 13.99 -6.91 22.23
C SER A 99 13.20 -5.65 22.59
N LEU A 100 12.06 -5.88 23.26
CA LEU A 100 11.14 -4.87 23.73
C LEU A 100 10.79 -5.19 25.19
N PRO A 101 11.24 -4.36 26.16
CA PRO A 101 10.94 -4.57 27.57
C PRO A 101 9.44 -4.65 27.85
N ALA A 102 9.06 -5.22 29.00
CA ALA A 102 7.68 -5.19 29.47
C ALA A 102 7.13 -3.77 29.47
N HIS A 103 5.94 -3.57 28.90
CA HIS A 103 5.32 -2.25 28.70
C HIS A 103 6.16 -1.22 27.92
N GLY A 104 7.21 -1.66 27.24
CA GLY A 104 8.12 -0.83 26.46
C GLY A 104 7.59 -0.50 25.07
N GLU A 105 8.16 0.54 24.47
CA GLU A 105 7.85 0.98 23.10
C GLU A 105 9.11 1.15 22.25
N CYS A 106 8.98 0.93 20.95
CA CYS A 106 10.01 1.13 19.95
C CYS A 106 9.41 1.80 18.71
N ILE A 107 10.10 2.82 18.18
CA ILE A 107 9.73 3.47 16.92
C ILE A 107 10.58 2.86 15.82
N VAL A 108 9.90 2.32 14.81
CA VAL A 108 10.49 1.78 13.60
C VAL A 108 10.24 2.75 12.45
N VAL A 109 11.29 3.10 11.72
CA VAL A 109 11.22 4.01 10.59
C VAL A 109 11.46 3.25 9.29
N ILE A 110 10.51 3.37 8.35
CA ILE A 110 10.60 2.79 7.01
C ILE A 110 10.51 3.91 5.97
N PRO A 111 11.60 4.24 5.26
CA PRO A 111 11.55 5.17 4.13
C PRO A 111 10.74 4.56 2.98
N VAL A 112 9.76 5.31 2.48
CA VAL A 112 8.84 4.89 1.42
C VAL A 112 8.88 5.87 0.26
N LYS A 113 8.92 5.32 -0.95
CA LYS A 113 8.90 6.06 -2.21
C LYS A 113 7.91 5.47 -3.20
N ILE A 114 6.78 6.15 -3.37
CA ILE A 114 5.71 5.79 -4.32
C ILE A 114 5.63 6.83 -5.44
N LEU A 115 5.81 6.37 -6.67
CA LEU A 115 5.81 7.19 -7.88
C LEU A 115 4.50 7.11 -8.68
N TYR A 116 3.51 6.37 -8.18
CA TYR A 116 2.26 6.10 -8.86
C TYR A 116 1.12 6.94 -8.31
N VAL A 117 0.21 7.27 -9.22
CA VAL A 117 -1.13 7.77 -8.92
C VAL A 117 -2.03 6.58 -8.61
N GLY A 118 -2.88 6.71 -7.59
CA GLY A 118 -3.75 5.63 -7.15
C GLY A 118 -4.24 5.79 -5.71
N HIS A 119 -5.07 4.84 -5.30
CA HIS A 119 -5.54 4.70 -3.92
C HIS A 119 -4.81 3.52 -3.29
N PHE A 120 -3.99 3.81 -2.29
CA PHE A 120 -3.17 2.81 -1.61
C PHE A 120 -3.62 2.64 -0.16
N GLN A 121 -3.31 1.47 0.39
CA GLN A 121 -3.34 1.20 1.81
C GLN A 121 -1.94 0.78 2.27
N PHE A 122 -1.43 1.47 3.27
CA PHE A 122 -0.17 1.14 3.92
C PHE A 122 -0.49 0.41 5.21
N SER A 123 0.02 -0.81 5.38
CA SER A 123 -0.25 -1.63 6.54
C SER A 123 1.06 -2.10 7.16
N ALA A 124 1.29 -1.70 8.41
CA ALA A 124 2.45 -2.10 9.18
C ALA A 124 2.14 -3.40 9.93
N SER A 125 3.07 -4.35 9.90
CA SER A 125 2.94 -5.61 10.62
C SER A 125 4.19 -5.90 11.42
N VAL A 126 4.00 -6.51 12.59
CA VAL A 126 5.08 -7.00 13.44
C VAL A 126 4.88 -8.49 13.65
N THR A 127 5.91 -9.27 13.34
CA THR A 127 5.93 -10.71 13.60
C THR A 127 6.84 -11.00 14.78
N ASP A 128 6.28 -11.65 15.78
CA ASP A 128 7.01 -12.32 16.85
C ASP A 128 7.46 -13.69 16.33
N LEU A 129 8.77 -13.83 16.13
CA LEU A 129 9.37 -15.05 15.57
C LEU A 129 9.43 -16.20 16.57
N GLU A 130 9.40 -15.92 17.88
CA GLU A 130 9.47 -16.95 18.91
C GLU A 130 8.10 -17.62 19.06
N ASN A 131 7.03 -16.83 18.99
CA ASN A 131 5.65 -17.30 19.17
C ASN A 131 4.90 -17.53 17.85
N ASN A 132 5.53 -17.28 16.70
CA ASN A 132 4.93 -17.37 15.36
C ASN A 132 3.60 -16.62 15.25
N HIS A 133 3.58 -15.39 15.76
CA HIS A 133 2.39 -14.57 15.81
C HIS A 133 2.65 -13.23 15.12
N THR A 134 1.74 -12.84 14.23
CA THR A 134 1.82 -11.56 13.52
C THR A 134 0.66 -10.67 13.92
N VAL A 135 0.97 -9.43 14.31
CA VAL A 135 -0.01 -8.38 14.57
C VAL A 135 0.14 -7.31 13.50
N THR A 136 -0.98 -6.84 12.98
CA THR A 136 -1.05 -5.84 11.92
C THR A 136 -1.79 -4.61 12.43
N ALA A 137 -1.21 -3.43 12.18
CA ALA A 137 -1.80 -2.15 12.52
C ALA A 137 -3.02 -1.85 11.63
N ASP A 138 -3.87 -0.94 12.11
CA ASP A 138 -4.89 -0.34 11.25
C ASP A 138 -4.23 0.32 10.02
N PRO A 139 -4.79 0.13 8.82
CA PRO A 139 -4.16 0.60 7.59
C PRO A 139 -4.26 2.12 7.46
N LEU A 140 -3.15 2.74 7.06
CA LEU A 140 -3.12 4.14 6.64
C LEU A 140 -3.63 4.23 5.20
N SER A 141 -4.71 4.99 4.99
CA SER A 141 -5.21 5.29 3.65
C SER A 141 -4.35 6.37 2.99
N VAL A 142 -3.97 6.12 1.74
CA VAL A 142 -3.06 6.97 0.97
C VAL A 142 -3.64 7.23 -0.40
N ASN A 143 -3.80 8.48 -0.78
CA ASN A 143 -4.41 8.88 -2.03
C ASN A 143 -3.46 9.77 -2.83
N MET A 144 -2.96 9.21 -3.92
CA MET A 144 -2.00 9.85 -4.81
C MET A 144 -2.73 10.36 -6.04
N ILE A 145 -2.59 11.65 -6.36
CA ILE A 145 -3.24 12.29 -7.51
C ILE A 145 -2.22 12.71 -8.55
N ALA A 146 -2.58 12.65 -9.83
CA ALA A 146 -1.74 13.17 -10.88
C ALA A 146 -1.57 14.69 -10.74
N VAL A 147 -0.34 15.23 -10.87
CA VAL A 147 -0.20 16.64 -11.22
C VAL A 147 -0.59 16.77 -12.68
N SER A 148 -1.80 17.22 -12.94
CA SER A 148 -2.18 17.67 -14.27
C SER A 148 -2.80 19.05 -14.19
N GLU A 149 -2.00 20.04 -13.81
CA GLU A 149 -2.30 21.42 -14.14
C GLU A 149 -1.73 21.75 -15.52
N LEU A 150 -2.26 21.09 -16.56
CA LEU A 150 -2.18 21.66 -17.90
C LEU A 150 -2.91 23.01 -17.84
N ASN A 151 -2.19 24.11 -18.01
CA ASN A 151 -2.76 25.44 -18.14
C ASN A 151 -3.61 25.45 -19.42
N LYS A 152 -4.89 25.07 -19.29
CA LYS A 152 -5.83 24.89 -20.41
C LYS A 152 -5.88 26.12 -21.31
N PRO A 153 -5.93 27.37 -20.78
CA PRO A 153 -5.82 28.57 -21.60
C PRO A 153 -4.55 28.58 -22.47
N LEU A 154 -3.38 28.33 -21.88
CA LEU A 154 -2.10 28.35 -22.59
C LEU A 154 -2.02 27.26 -23.67
N VAL A 155 -2.48 26.05 -23.37
CA VAL A 155 -2.51 24.92 -24.30
C VAL A 155 -3.42 25.23 -25.50
N VAL A 156 -4.61 25.76 -25.24
CA VAL A 156 -5.55 26.16 -26.31
C VAL A 156 -4.98 27.31 -27.14
N SER A 157 -4.35 28.31 -26.50
CA SER A 157 -3.70 29.42 -27.21
C SER A 157 -2.60 28.91 -28.15
N VAL A 158 -1.71 28.03 -27.68
CA VAL A 158 -0.64 27.47 -28.52
C VAL A 158 -1.21 26.63 -29.66
N ALA A 159 -2.22 25.80 -29.39
CA ALA A 159 -2.87 24.94 -30.38
C ALA A 159 -3.61 25.70 -31.48
N VAL A 160 -4.05 26.94 -31.23
CA VAL A 160 -4.73 27.79 -32.22
C VAL A 160 -3.74 28.74 -32.91
N VAL A 161 -2.87 29.40 -32.16
CA VAL A 161 -1.97 30.44 -32.67
C VAL A 161 -0.90 29.86 -33.59
N ILE A 162 -0.28 28.73 -33.23
CA ILE A 162 0.80 28.16 -34.06
C ILE A 162 0.28 27.72 -35.44
N PRO A 163 -0.84 26.96 -35.57
CA PRO A 163 -1.37 26.61 -36.88
C PRO A 163 -1.77 27.84 -37.72
N LEU A 164 -2.32 28.88 -37.10
CA LEU A 164 -2.67 30.12 -37.80
C LEU A 164 -1.43 30.87 -38.29
N LEU A 165 -0.35 30.94 -37.50
CA LEU A 165 0.91 31.54 -37.92
C LEU A 165 1.54 30.77 -39.08
N ILE A 166 1.53 29.43 -39.02
CA ILE A 166 2.03 28.59 -40.11
C ILE A 166 1.18 28.78 -41.38
N ALA A 167 -0.15 28.76 -41.26
CA ALA A 167 -1.05 28.98 -42.39
C ALA A 167 -0.85 30.37 -43.02
N GLY A 168 -0.74 31.41 -42.19
CA GLY A 168 -0.46 32.77 -42.64
C GLY A 168 0.87 32.88 -43.38
N TYR A 169 1.93 32.27 -42.85
CA TYR A 169 3.24 32.23 -43.50
C TYR A 169 3.19 31.54 -44.87
N VAL A 170 2.52 30.40 -44.97
CA VAL A 170 2.36 29.65 -46.23
C VAL A 170 1.61 30.48 -47.27
N ILE A 171 0.52 31.16 -46.89
CA ILE A 171 -0.26 32.02 -47.78
C ILE A 171 0.58 33.20 -48.28
N LEU A 172 1.29 33.89 -47.39
CA LEU A 172 2.14 35.03 -47.77
C LEU A 172 3.27 34.59 -48.71
N HIS A 173 3.93 33.47 -48.43
CA HIS A 173 5.03 32.98 -49.24
C HIS A 173 4.57 32.48 -50.63
N THR A 174 3.42 31.81 -50.70
CA THR A 174 2.84 31.37 -51.98
C THR A 174 2.34 32.53 -52.84
N ASN A 175 1.78 33.58 -52.23
CA ASN A 175 1.36 34.79 -52.92
C ASN A 175 2.55 35.62 -53.43
N HIS A 176 3.64 35.73 -52.64
CA HIS A 176 4.87 36.40 -53.07
C HIS A 176 5.52 35.70 -54.28
N ARG A 177 5.54 34.36 -54.30
CA ARG A 177 6.03 33.58 -55.45
C ARG A 177 5.18 33.74 -56.72
N LYS A 178 3.87 33.92 -56.59
CA LYS A 178 2.98 34.21 -57.75
C LYS A 178 3.16 35.62 -58.29
N GLY A 179 3.40 36.61 -57.42
CA GLY A 179 3.70 38.00 -57.84
C GLY A 179 5.01 38.11 -58.60
N SER A 180 6.06 37.42 -58.15
CA SER A 180 7.37 37.39 -58.83
C SER A 180 7.34 36.69 -60.20
N LYS A 181 6.49 35.68 -60.40
CA LYS A 181 6.29 35.01 -61.71
C LYS A 181 5.47 35.82 -62.73
N LYS A 182 4.86 36.94 -62.33
CA LYS A 182 4.09 37.84 -63.22
C LYS A 182 4.93 39.00 -63.80
N HIS A 183 6.21 39.09 -63.44
CA HIS A 183 7.12 40.17 -63.85
C HIS A 183 8.38 39.70 -64.60
N ASN A 184 8.40 38.45 -65.06
CA ASN A 184 9.26 37.98 -66.15
C ASN A 184 8.37 37.54 -67.31
#